data_AF-A0A261UKD0-F1
#
_entry.id   AF-A0A261UKD0-F1
#
_cell.length_a   1.000
_cell.length_b   1.000
_cell.length_c   1.000
_cell.angle_alpha   90.00
_cell.angle_beta   90.00
_cell.angle_gamma   90.00
#
_symmetry.space_group_name_H-M   'P 1'
#
loop_
_entity.id
_entity.type
_entity.pdbx_description
1 polymer ?
#
loop_
_entity_poly.entity_id
_entity_poly.type
_entity_poly.pdbx_seq_one_letter_code
_entity_poly.pdbx_strand_id
1 'polypeptide(L)'
;MSKPDRLRGAGRSALLRPAALVLPLLVLPLLCAGYAHASNLDVPPAPPAAPESRLVRELLEVDAQRALDAERRIRQDALRTANIPAHGAPPSTTPVKKASPPAPKEAPIPRLMGIAGVGAHLSAIVESNGREVIYRSGTAAPVAGRDPGLRLLRIASPCAYFLDAHDRSLAICVNGVNK
;
A
#
# COMPACT_ATOMS: atom_id res chain seq x y z
N MET A 1 -44.38 56.22 25.40
CA MET A 1 -44.09 55.81 26.80
C MET A 1 -44.05 54.28 26.78
N SER A 2 -43.03 53.52 27.15
CA SER A 2 -41.84 53.73 27.96
C SER A 2 -40.68 52.87 27.42
N LYS A 3 -39.44 53.30 27.69
CA LYS A 3 -38.15 52.69 27.34
C LYS A 3 -37.61 51.91 28.58
N PRO A 4 -36.35 51.42 28.64
CA PRO A 4 -35.91 50.02 28.51
C PRO A 4 -35.23 49.48 29.81
N ASP A 5 -34.33 48.48 29.65
CA ASP A 5 -33.17 48.13 30.50
C ASP A 5 -33.23 46.79 31.28
N ARG A 6 -32.28 45.87 31.03
CA ARG A 6 -30.96 45.84 31.71
C ARG A 6 -30.09 44.67 31.27
N LEU A 7 -28.96 45.00 30.64
CA LEU A 7 -27.72 44.22 30.68
C LEU A 7 -27.06 44.42 32.05
N ARG A 8 -26.67 43.34 32.75
CA ARG A 8 -25.63 43.40 33.79
C ARG A 8 -25.08 42.02 34.11
N GLY A 9 -23.77 41.88 33.96
CA GLY A 9 -22.98 40.74 34.40
C GLY A 9 -21.51 41.09 34.30
N ALA A 10 -21.09 42.08 35.08
CA ALA A 10 -19.71 42.54 35.18
C ALA A 10 -18.89 41.58 36.05
N GLY A 11 -17.74 41.14 35.55
CA GLY A 11 -16.68 40.50 36.32
C GLY A 11 -15.33 41.06 35.87
N ARG A 12 -14.98 42.24 36.39
CA ARG A 12 -13.65 42.85 36.31
C ARG A 12 -12.84 42.43 37.53
N SER A 13 -11.57 42.11 37.33
CA SER A 13 -10.38 42.48 38.15
C SER A 13 -9.27 41.48 37.81
N ALA A 14 -8.30 41.79 36.96
CA ALA A 14 -7.16 42.70 37.16
C ALA A 14 -6.14 42.19 38.20
N LEU A 15 -4.89 42.06 37.73
CA LEU A 15 -3.60 42.40 38.37
C LEU A 15 -2.56 41.28 38.12
N LEU A 16 -1.64 41.42 37.15
CA LEU A 16 -0.32 42.08 37.28
C LEU A 16 0.55 41.51 38.42
N ARG A 17 1.63 40.77 38.10
CA ARG A 17 2.99 41.34 38.01
C ARG A 17 4.09 40.29 37.68
N PRO A 18 5.26 40.75 37.17
CA PRO A 18 6.40 39.95 36.72
C PRO A 18 7.51 39.86 37.77
N ALA A 19 8.44 38.91 37.65
CA ALA A 19 9.81 39.04 38.18
C ALA A 19 10.74 37.97 37.58
N ALA A 20 11.86 38.45 37.04
CA ALA A 20 13.00 37.67 36.57
C ALA A 20 13.76 37.00 37.73
N LEU A 21 14.45 35.89 37.45
CA LEU A 21 15.65 35.53 38.21
C LEU A 21 16.64 34.72 37.36
N VAL A 22 17.90 35.11 37.53
CA VAL A 22 19.10 34.81 36.76
C VAL A 22 19.86 33.62 37.40
N LEU A 23 20.46 32.78 36.53
CA LEU A 23 21.63 31.86 36.62
C LEU A 23 22.31 31.56 38.00
N PRO A 24 22.87 30.33 38.19
CA PRO A 24 24.26 30.12 37.72
C PRO A 24 24.66 28.73 37.19
N LEU A 25 25.80 28.77 36.48
CA LEU A 25 26.74 27.72 36.11
C LEU A 25 26.92 26.60 37.16
N LEU A 26 26.98 25.35 36.70
CA LEU A 26 27.82 24.32 37.32
C LEU A 26 28.55 23.53 36.23
N VAL A 27 29.85 23.79 36.16
CA VAL A 27 30.88 23.12 35.38
C VAL A 27 31.16 21.78 36.05
N LEU A 28 31.02 20.66 35.32
CA LEU A 28 31.56 19.37 35.74
C LEU A 28 32.29 18.70 34.56
N PRO A 29 33.61 18.88 34.44
CA PRO A 29 34.45 18.12 33.54
C PRO A 29 35.03 16.97 34.37
N LEU A 30 34.48 15.76 34.25
CA LEU A 30 35.13 14.58 34.79
C LEU A 30 35.41 13.58 33.68
N LEU A 31 36.70 13.54 33.35
CA LEU A 31 37.37 12.53 32.58
C LEU A 31 36.88 11.13 32.98
N CYS A 32 36.37 10.39 32.01
CA CYS A 32 36.57 8.95 31.99
C CYS A 32 37.16 8.62 30.63
N ALA A 33 38.49 8.52 30.63
CA ALA A 33 39.24 7.79 29.63
C ALA A 33 38.71 6.36 29.60
N GLY A 34 37.80 6.09 28.67
CA GLY A 34 37.44 4.74 28.28
C GLY A 34 38.68 4.13 27.64
N TYR A 35 39.43 3.35 28.42
CA TYR A 35 40.48 2.47 27.95
C TYR A 35 39.96 1.67 26.75
N ALA A 36 40.51 1.95 25.57
CA ALA A 36 40.43 1.02 24.44
C ALA A 36 41.31 -0.18 24.78
N HIS A 37 40.78 -1.10 25.59
CA HIS A 37 41.29 -2.47 25.59
C HIS A 37 40.89 -3.08 24.24
N ALA A 38 41.85 -3.07 23.32
CA ALA A 38 41.88 -4.03 22.22
C ALA A 38 42.07 -5.42 22.86
N SER A 39 40.98 -5.96 23.38
CA SER A 39 40.87 -7.39 23.64
C SER A 39 41.13 -8.06 22.30
N ASN A 40 42.28 -8.73 22.21
CA ASN A 40 42.54 -9.73 21.18
C ASN A 40 41.35 -10.68 21.21
N LEU A 41 40.39 -10.47 20.29
CA LEU A 41 39.31 -11.39 20.03
C LEU A 41 39.99 -12.65 19.52
N ASP A 42 40.11 -13.61 20.43
CA ASP A 42 40.36 -15.00 20.13
C ASP A 42 39.27 -15.40 19.13
N VAL A 43 39.63 -15.41 17.85
CA VAL A 43 38.73 -15.79 16.76
C VAL A 43 38.56 -17.29 16.89
N PRO A 44 37.37 -17.80 17.27
CA PRO A 44 37.16 -19.24 17.30
C PRO A 44 37.39 -19.80 15.88
N PRO A 45 38.05 -20.96 15.76
CA PRO A 45 38.30 -21.56 14.44
C PRO A 45 36.98 -21.71 13.68
N ALA A 46 37.00 -21.33 12.40
CA ALA A 46 35.83 -21.33 11.55
C ALA A 46 35.10 -22.68 11.66
N PRO A 47 33.78 -22.68 11.92
CA PRO A 47 33.03 -23.91 12.05
C PRO A 47 33.14 -24.73 10.76
N PRO A 48 33.19 -26.07 10.85
CA PRO A 48 33.24 -26.92 9.66
C PRO A 48 32.03 -26.64 8.78
N ALA A 49 32.23 -26.63 7.47
CA ALA A 49 31.18 -26.37 6.49
C ALA A 49 29.97 -27.25 6.80
N ALA A 50 28.84 -26.61 7.12
CA ALA A 50 27.61 -27.30 7.43
C ALA A 50 27.21 -28.16 6.22
N PRO A 51 26.76 -29.41 6.42
CA PRO A 51 26.32 -30.24 5.31
C PRO A 51 25.16 -29.53 4.61
N GLU A 52 25.31 -29.28 3.31
CA GLU A 52 24.24 -28.69 2.50
C GLU A 52 23.01 -29.57 2.66
N SER A 53 21.97 -29.03 3.30
CA SER A 53 20.71 -29.73 3.47
C SER A 53 20.21 -30.10 2.07
N ARG A 54 20.04 -31.40 1.80
CA ARG A 54 19.69 -31.92 0.46
C ARG A 54 18.53 -31.17 -0.20
N LEU A 55 17.58 -30.69 0.61
CA LEU A 55 16.44 -29.88 0.19
C LEU A 55 16.83 -28.52 -0.42
N VAL A 56 17.86 -27.85 0.11
CA VAL A 56 18.35 -26.58 -0.44
C VAL A 56 19.00 -26.80 -1.79
N ARG A 57 19.76 -27.88 -1.94
CA ARG A 57 20.37 -28.24 -3.22
C ARG A 57 19.31 -28.58 -4.27
N GLU A 58 18.31 -29.38 -3.93
CA GLU A 58 17.19 -29.69 -4.83
C GLU A 58 16.42 -28.42 -5.22
N LEU A 59 16.17 -27.51 -4.27
CA LEU A 59 15.49 -26.25 -4.55
C LEU A 59 16.31 -25.37 -5.49
N LEU A 60 17.64 -25.28 -5.30
CA LEU A 60 18.53 -24.52 -6.17
C LEU A 60 18.60 -25.11 -7.58
N GLU A 61 18.61 -26.44 -7.71
CA GLU A 61 18.57 -27.12 -9.02
C GLU A 61 17.26 -26.83 -9.77
N VAL A 62 16.12 -26.83 -9.06
CA VAL A 62 14.80 -26.50 -9.63
C VAL A 62 14.72 -25.02 -10.05
N ASP A 63 15.21 -24.10 -9.22
CA ASP A 63 15.21 -22.67 -9.53
C ASP A 63 16.13 -22.34 -10.71
N ALA A 64 17.32 -22.95 -10.77
CA ALA A 64 18.23 -22.78 -11.90
C ALA A 64 17.60 -23.26 -13.22
N GLN A 65 16.90 -24.39 -13.20
CA GLN A 65 16.21 -24.92 -14.37
C GLN A 65 15.08 -23.99 -14.82
N ARG A 66 14.27 -23.50 -13.87
CA ARG A 66 13.17 -22.58 -14.16
C ARG A 66 13.67 -21.25 -14.74
N ALA A 67 14.76 -20.71 -14.20
CA ALA A 67 15.38 -19.48 -14.72
C ALA A 67 15.87 -19.66 -16.17
N LEU A 68 16.50 -20.80 -16.46
CA LEU A 68 17.00 -21.10 -17.80
C LEU A 68 15.87 -21.26 -18.83
N ASP A 69 14.75 -21.89 -18.44
CA ASP A 69 13.58 -22.02 -19.31
C ASP A 69 12.88 -20.67 -19.56
N ALA A 70 12.85 -19.78 -18.57
CA ALA A 70 12.33 -18.42 -18.74
C ALA A 70 13.16 -17.63 -19.77
N GLU A 71 14.49 -17.67 -19.67
CA GLU A 71 15.39 -17.02 -20.64
C GLU A 71 15.25 -17.58 -22.05
N ARG A 72 15.09 -18.91 -22.18
CA ARG A 72 14.86 -19.55 -23.49
C ARG A 72 13.58 -19.07 -24.14
N ARG A 73 12.49 -18.93 -23.37
CA ARG A 73 11.21 -18.41 -23.88
C ARG A 73 11.35 -16.96 -24.34
N ILE A 74 11.98 -16.11 -23.53
CA ILE A 74 12.23 -14.70 -23.89
C ILE A 74 13.05 -14.60 -25.18
N ARG A 75 14.11 -15.42 -25.34
CA ARG A 75 14.90 -15.44 -26.57
C ARG A 75 14.11 -15.92 -27.79
N GLN A 76 13.28 -16.95 -27.63
CA GLN A 76 12.42 -17.43 -28.72
C GLN A 76 11.38 -16.40 -29.14
N ASP A 77 10.77 -15.70 -28.18
CA ASP A 77 9.80 -14.63 -28.45
C ASP A 77 10.46 -13.43 -29.13
N ALA A 78 11.69 -13.09 -28.74
CA ALA A 78 12.47 -12.03 -29.38
C ALA A 78 12.79 -12.37 -30.85
N LEU A 79 13.16 -13.63 -31.15
CA LEU A 79 13.41 -14.09 -32.52
C LEU A 79 12.13 -14.14 -33.37
N ARG A 80 10.99 -14.51 -32.77
CA ARG A 80 9.69 -14.45 -33.46
C ARG A 80 9.28 -13.02 -33.79
N THR A 81 9.52 -12.09 -32.88
CA THR A 81 9.20 -10.66 -33.07
C THR A 81 10.10 -10.02 -34.14
N ALA A 82 11.35 -10.45 -34.26
CA ALA A 82 12.28 -9.95 -35.28
C ALA A 82 11.96 -10.40 -36.71
N ASN A 83 11.13 -11.43 -36.90
CA ASN A 83 10.80 -12.01 -38.21
C ASN A 83 9.41 -11.62 -38.75
N ILE A 84 8.76 -10.57 -38.20
CA ILE A 84 7.49 -10.06 -38.74
C ILE A 84 7.78 -8.85 -39.64
N PRO A 85 7.64 -8.95 -40.98
CA PRO A 85 7.69 -7.78 -41.85
C PRO A 85 6.46 -6.90 -41.59
N ALA A 86 6.68 -5.64 -41.26
CA ALA A 86 5.65 -4.61 -41.26
C ALA A 86 5.22 -4.33 -42.71
N HIS A 87 4.09 -4.89 -43.14
CA HIS A 87 3.40 -4.51 -44.38
C HIS A 87 2.01 -3.99 -44.04
N GLY A 88 1.71 -2.78 -44.54
CA GLY A 88 0.50 -2.03 -44.23
C GLY A 88 -0.64 -2.22 -45.23
N ALA A 89 -1.80 -1.71 -44.77
CA ALA A 89 -2.98 -1.20 -45.50
C ALA A 89 -3.93 -2.21 -46.21
N PRO A 90 -5.21 -1.88 -46.52
CA PRO A 90 -6.20 -0.91 -45.97
C PRO A 90 -7.59 -1.60 -45.66
N PRO A 91 -8.73 -0.90 -45.41
CA PRO A 91 -9.85 -1.43 -44.62
C PRO A 91 -10.86 -2.28 -45.41
N SER A 92 -11.31 -3.39 -44.82
CA SER A 92 -12.46 -4.15 -45.31
C SER A 92 -13.76 -3.69 -44.65
N THR A 93 -14.63 -3.10 -45.46
CA THR A 93 -16.05 -2.89 -45.20
C THR A 93 -16.77 -4.24 -45.06
N THR A 94 -17.44 -4.47 -43.94
CA THR A 94 -18.42 -5.56 -43.77
C THR A 94 -19.68 -5.05 -43.07
N PRO A 95 -20.84 -5.70 -43.31
CA PRO A 95 -22.13 -5.02 -43.40
C PRO A 95 -22.77 -4.77 -42.03
N VAL A 96 -23.59 -3.73 -41.99
CA VAL A 96 -24.44 -3.29 -40.86
C VAL A 96 -25.25 -4.47 -40.31
N LYS A 97 -24.74 -5.09 -39.24
CA LYS A 97 -25.50 -6.03 -38.43
C LYS A 97 -26.38 -5.20 -37.50
N LYS A 98 -27.69 -5.29 -37.75
CA LYS A 98 -28.82 -4.73 -36.99
C LYS A 98 -28.46 -4.58 -35.50
N ALA A 99 -28.39 -3.33 -35.04
CA ALA A 99 -28.10 -2.98 -33.67
C ALA A 99 -29.14 -3.61 -32.75
N SER A 100 -28.71 -4.60 -31.97
CA SER A 100 -29.43 -4.99 -30.76
C SER A 100 -29.47 -3.75 -29.85
N PRO A 101 -30.59 -3.45 -29.16
CA PRO A 101 -30.62 -2.38 -28.18
C PRO A 101 -29.47 -2.58 -27.19
N PRO A 102 -28.67 -1.54 -26.87
CA PRO A 102 -27.62 -1.68 -25.90
C PRO A 102 -28.24 -2.12 -24.58
N ALA A 103 -27.87 -3.31 -24.12
CA ALA A 103 -28.17 -3.76 -22.77
C ALA A 103 -27.75 -2.64 -21.79
N PRO A 104 -28.51 -2.42 -20.70
CA PRO A 104 -28.13 -1.44 -19.70
C PRO A 104 -26.68 -1.68 -19.31
N LYS A 105 -25.82 -0.67 -19.48
CA LYS A 105 -24.43 -0.73 -19.02
C LYS A 105 -24.49 -0.82 -17.51
N GLU A 106 -24.53 -2.04 -16.99
CA GLU A 106 -24.39 -2.35 -15.58
C GLU A 106 -23.13 -1.64 -15.11
N ALA A 107 -23.26 -0.78 -14.10
CA ALA A 107 -22.14 0.00 -13.60
C ALA A 107 -21.01 -0.97 -13.21
N PRO A 108 -19.75 -0.71 -13.61
CA PRO A 108 -18.65 -1.63 -13.36
C PRO A 108 -18.55 -1.94 -11.87
N ILE A 109 -18.80 -3.20 -11.49
CA ILE A 109 -18.69 -3.64 -10.10
C ILE A 109 -17.20 -3.56 -9.71
N PRO A 110 -16.86 -2.84 -8.62
CA PRO A 110 -15.48 -2.72 -8.16
C PRO A 110 -14.92 -4.10 -7.81
N ARG A 111 -13.69 -4.38 -8.23
CA ARG A 111 -13.02 -5.67 -8.05
C ARG A 111 -11.82 -5.54 -7.11
N LEU A 112 -11.68 -6.45 -6.15
CA LEU A 112 -10.51 -6.47 -5.28
C LEU A 112 -9.37 -7.20 -6.00
N MET A 113 -8.32 -6.45 -6.33
CA MET A 113 -7.12 -6.96 -7.00
C MET A 113 -6.19 -7.67 -6.00
N GLY A 114 -6.13 -7.16 -4.77
CA GLY A 114 -5.32 -7.76 -3.72
C GLY A 114 -5.35 -7.00 -2.40
N ILE A 115 -4.79 -7.65 -1.39
CA ILE A 115 -4.51 -7.06 -0.08
C ILE A 115 -3.01 -7.19 0.17
N ALA A 116 -2.35 -6.10 0.53
CA ALA A 116 -0.92 -6.04 0.79
C ALA A 116 -0.65 -5.40 2.16
N GLY A 117 0.53 -5.64 2.71
CA GLY A 117 0.97 -5.08 4.00
C GLY A 117 1.04 -6.11 5.13
N VAL A 118 1.42 -5.65 6.33
CA VAL A 118 1.66 -6.50 7.50
C VAL A 118 1.01 -5.93 8.76
N GLY A 119 0.52 -6.82 9.62
CA GLY A 119 -0.12 -6.46 10.88
C GLY A 119 -1.30 -5.50 10.70
N ALA A 120 -1.25 -4.35 11.36
CA ALA A 120 -2.30 -3.32 11.29
C ALA A 120 -2.21 -2.43 10.03
N HIS A 121 -1.12 -2.53 9.26
CA HIS A 121 -0.87 -1.68 8.08
C HIS A 121 -1.24 -2.40 6.79
N LEU A 122 -2.49 -2.86 6.70
CA LEU A 122 -3.03 -3.45 5.48
C LEU A 122 -3.50 -2.39 4.49
N SER A 123 -3.34 -2.67 3.21
CA SER A 123 -3.85 -1.90 2.09
C SER A 123 -4.64 -2.80 1.16
N ALA A 124 -5.79 -2.33 0.69
CA ALA A 124 -6.63 -3.01 -0.30
C ALA A 124 -6.52 -2.28 -1.63
N ILE A 125 -6.18 -3.02 -2.69
CA ILE A 125 -6.06 -2.50 -4.05
C ILE A 125 -7.34 -2.90 -4.79
N VAL A 126 -8.15 -1.92 -5.14
CA VAL A 126 -9.45 -2.12 -5.78
C VAL A 126 -9.42 -1.52 -7.19
N GLU A 127 -9.82 -2.30 -8.18
CA GLU A 127 -10.08 -1.79 -9.52
C GLU A 127 -11.52 -1.27 -9.62
N SER A 128 -11.69 0.00 -9.98
CA SER A 128 -12.98 0.61 -10.26
C SER A 128 -12.91 1.43 -11.54
N ASN A 129 -13.85 1.20 -12.47
CA ASN A 129 -13.87 1.84 -13.78
C ASN A 129 -12.55 1.71 -14.57
N GLY A 130 -11.88 0.55 -14.45
CA GLY A 130 -10.60 0.28 -15.11
C GLY A 130 -9.40 1.07 -14.56
N ARG A 131 -9.53 1.61 -13.33
CA ARG A 131 -8.44 2.29 -12.62
C ARG A 131 -8.24 1.68 -11.24
N GLU A 132 -7.00 1.59 -10.81
CA GLU A 132 -6.68 1.18 -9.44
C GLU A 132 -6.92 2.32 -8.44
N VAL A 133 -7.50 1.94 -7.32
CA VAL A 133 -7.76 2.76 -6.15
C VAL A 133 -7.23 2.01 -4.94
N ILE A 134 -6.40 2.68 -4.14
CA ILE A 134 -5.75 2.07 -2.98
C ILE A 134 -6.40 2.61 -1.72
N TYR A 135 -6.86 1.70 -0.87
CA TYR A 135 -7.38 2.00 0.45
C TYR A 135 -6.43 1.48 1.52
N ARG A 136 -6.31 2.20 2.63
CA ARG A 136 -5.45 1.80 3.76
C ARG A 136 -6.29 1.56 5.00
N SER A 137 -5.98 0.51 5.74
CA SER A 137 -6.63 0.20 7.02
C SER A 137 -6.61 1.41 7.96
N GLY A 138 -7.75 1.68 8.60
CA GLY A 138 -7.96 2.84 9.47
C GLY A 138 -8.28 4.15 8.74
N THR A 139 -8.29 4.18 7.40
CA THR A 139 -8.69 5.35 6.61
C THR A 139 -9.91 5.01 5.76
N ALA A 140 -10.98 5.79 5.88
CA ALA A 140 -12.21 5.55 5.13
C ALA A 140 -12.09 5.95 3.65
N ALA A 141 -11.35 7.02 3.36
CA ALA A 141 -11.11 7.51 2.00
C ALA A 141 -9.93 6.78 1.34
N PRO A 142 -9.87 6.74 -0.01
CA PRO A 142 -8.72 6.19 -0.70
C PRO A 142 -7.46 7.03 -0.44
N VAL A 143 -6.33 6.35 -0.28
CA VAL A 143 -5.01 6.99 -0.14
C VAL A 143 -4.36 7.27 -1.50
N ALA A 144 -4.79 6.58 -2.55
CA ALA A 144 -4.39 6.83 -3.92
C ALA A 144 -5.49 6.43 -4.90
N GLY A 145 -5.49 7.04 -6.09
CA GLY A 145 -6.51 6.84 -7.12
C GLY A 145 -7.69 7.81 -6.98
N ARG A 146 -8.62 7.74 -7.94
CA ARG A 146 -9.85 8.55 -7.93
C ARG A 146 -10.90 7.86 -7.07
N ASP A 147 -11.51 8.60 -6.15
CA ASP A 147 -12.55 8.06 -5.28
C ASP A 147 -13.77 7.55 -6.09
N PRO A 148 -14.09 6.24 -6.03
CA PRO A 148 -15.27 5.67 -6.66
C PRO A 148 -16.56 5.86 -5.84
N GLY A 149 -16.52 6.57 -4.71
CA GLY A 149 -17.66 6.73 -3.81
C GLY A 149 -17.81 5.55 -2.85
N LEU A 150 -16.71 4.87 -2.54
CA LEU A 150 -16.67 3.76 -1.57
C LEU A 150 -15.85 4.18 -0.36
N ARG A 151 -16.38 3.90 0.83
CA ARG A 151 -15.70 4.16 2.10
C ARG A 151 -15.23 2.86 2.72
N LEU A 152 -13.93 2.73 2.98
CA LEU A 152 -13.39 1.53 3.61
C LEU A 152 -13.81 1.47 5.09
N LEU A 153 -14.39 0.33 5.49
CA LEU A 153 -14.69 0.02 6.89
C LEU A 153 -13.54 -0.75 7.54
N ARG A 154 -13.14 -1.86 6.90
CA ARG A 154 -12.08 -2.74 7.40
C ARG A 154 -11.54 -3.62 6.29
N ILE A 155 -10.31 -4.10 6.48
CA ILE A 155 -9.66 -5.09 5.62
C ILE A 155 -9.49 -6.36 6.44
N ALA A 156 -10.00 -7.49 5.94
CA ALA A 156 -9.81 -8.79 6.57
C ALA A 156 -9.64 -9.85 5.47
N SER A 157 -8.40 -10.30 5.28
CA SER A 157 -8.05 -11.25 4.22
C SER A 157 -9.00 -12.47 4.21
N PRO A 158 -9.57 -12.85 3.05
CA PRO A 158 -9.27 -12.41 1.68
C PRO A 158 -10.17 -11.28 1.14
N CYS A 159 -10.88 -10.56 2.01
CA CYS A 159 -11.88 -9.56 1.63
C CYS A 159 -11.63 -8.17 2.21
N ALA A 160 -12.18 -7.16 1.56
CA ALA A 160 -12.27 -5.81 2.08
C ALA A 160 -13.74 -5.38 2.14
N TYR A 161 -14.09 -4.70 3.23
CA TYR A 161 -15.47 -4.29 3.52
C TYR A 161 -15.59 -2.78 3.34
N PHE A 162 -16.57 -2.37 2.54
CA PHE A 162 -16.82 -0.98 2.17
C PHE A 162 -18.26 -0.58 2.49
N LEU A 163 -18.51 0.73 2.58
CA LEU A 163 -19.83 1.33 2.45
C LEU A 163 -19.94 1.99 1.08
N ASP A 164 -21.07 1.80 0.41
CA ASP A 164 -21.41 2.56 -0.78
C ASP A 164 -22.01 3.94 -0.45
N ALA A 165 -22.33 4.72 -1.47
CA ALA A 165 -22.95 6.04 -1.32
C ALA A 165 -24.35 6.02 -0.66
N HIS A 166 -24.96 4.84 -0.51
CA HIS A 166 -26.26 4.63 0.13
C HIS A 166 -26.11 3.95 1.50
N ASP A 167 -24.91 3.98 2.09
CA ASP A 167 -24.55 3.34 3.36
C ASP A 167 -24.81 1.81 3.39
N ARG A 168 -24.81 1.15 2.23
CA ARG A 168 -24.90 -0.31 2.14
C ARG A 168 -23.53 -0.92 2.28
N SER A 169 -23.41 -1.94 3.13
CA SER A 169 -22.16 -2.68 3.30
C SER A 169 -21.90 -3.59 2.10
N LEU A 170 -20.74 -3.42 1.47
CA LEU A 170 -20.26 -4.23 0.37
C LEU A 170 -18.99 -4.97 0.78
N ALA A 171 -19.00 -6.30 0.69
CA ALA A 171 -17.79 -7.11 0.82
C ALA A 171 -17.25 -7.42 -0.58
N ILE A 172 -16.01 -7.05 -0.83
CA ILE A 172 -15.31 -7.37 -2.08
C ILE A 172 -14.14 -8.27 -1.73
N CYS A 173 -14.11 -9.47 -2.30
CA CYS A 173 -13.07 -10.47 -2.04
C CYS A 173 -12.18 -10.66 -3.26
N VAL A 174 -10.95 -11.11 -3.03
CA VAL A 174 -10.06 -11.50 -4.14
C VAL A 174 -10.69 -12.72 -4.81
N ASN A 175 -11.02 -12.60 -6.10
CA ASN A 175 -11.62 -13.69 -6.87
C ASN A 175 -10.61 -14.85 -6.98
N GLY A 176 -10.74 -15.84 -6.10
CA GLY A 176 -9.84 -17.00 -6.04
C GLY A 176 -10.07 -17.99 -4.89
N VAL A 177 -11.13 -17.84 -4.09
CA VAL A 177 -11.44 -18.78 -2.98
C VAL A 177 -12.93 -19.06 -2.86
N ASN A 178 -13.58 -19.43 -3.97
CA ASN A 178 -14.78 -20.25 -3.91
C ASN A 178 -14.35 -21.68 -4.25
N LYS A 179 -14.20 -22.52 -3.22
CA LYS A 179 -14.24 -23.97 -3.34
C LYS A 179 -15.58 -24.44 -2.82
#